data_AF-A0A7L5DYS9-F1
#
_entry.id   AF-A0A7L5DYS9-F1
#
_cell.length_a   1.000
_cell.length_b   1.000
_cell.length_c   1.000
_cell.angle_alpha   90.00
_cell.angle_beta   90.00
_cell.angle_gamma   90.00
#
_symmetry.space_group_name_H-M   'P 1'
#
loop_
_entity.id
_entity.type
_entity.pdbx_description
1 polymer ?
#
loop_
_entity_poly.entity_id
_entity_poly.type
_entity_poly.pdbx_seq_one_letter_code
_entity_poly.pdbx_strand_id
1 'polypeptide(L)'
;MNIEKLASWIAPLVFGVVLGLYWTFHGLYFTLYGTPDQQRDYPLEIILGLPLAAFCVAIHLLVRRLTNDNPLYIWIVEGVLIAPVFYFFLRSS
;
A
#
# COMPACT_ATOMS: atom_id res chain seq x y z
N MET A 1 -20.34 -1.72 14.92
CA MET A 1 -19.44 -1.12 13.91
C MET A 1 -20.33 -0.37 12.92
N ASN A 2 -20.16 0.95 12.75
CA ASN A 2 -20.99 1.76 11.84
C ASN A 2 -20.49 1.62 10.39
N ILE A 3 -21.38 1.72 9.40
CA ILE A 3 -21.07 1.62 7.96
C ILE A 3 -20.02 2.66 7.56
N GLU A 4 -20.10 3.87 8.09
CA GLU A 4 -19.12 4.94 7.84
C GLU A 4 -17.69 4.53 8.27
N LYS A 5 -17.57 3.86 9.40
CA LYS A 5 -16.29 3.38 9.90
C LYS A 5 -15.73 2.25 9.05
N LEU A 6 -16.58 1.42 8.44
CA LEU A 6 -16.17 0.43 7.46
C LEU A 6 -15.72 1.10 6.15
N ALA A 7 -16.49 2.08 5.67
CA ALA A 7 -16.16 2.84 4.46
C ALA A 7 -14.84 3.62 4.60
N SER A 8 -14.48 4.06 5.81
CA SER A 8 -13.19 4.72 6.08
C SER A 8 -11.96 3.85 5.79
N TRP A 9 -12.13 2.52 5.71
CA TRP A 9 -11.06 1.57 5.33
C TRP A 9 -10.99 1.32 3.82
N ILE A 10 -11.99 1.75 3.05
CA ILE A 10 -11.96 1.67 1.59
C ILE A 10 -11.41 3.01 1.11
N ALA A 11 -10.09 3.11 0.99
CA ALA A 11 -9.40 4.36 0.69
C ALA A 11 -8.15 4.14 -0.19
N PRO A 12 -7.70 5.17 -0.93
CA PRO A 12 -6.59 5.06 -1.87
C PRO A 12 -5.30 4.43 -1.32
N LEU A 13 -4.86 4.77 -0.10
CA LEU A 13 -3.61 4.22 0.48
C LEU A 13 -3.75 2.74 0.85
N VAL A 14 -4.97 2.26 1.11
CA VAL A 14 -5.21 0.84 1.40
C VAL A 14 -4.90 -0.04 0.18
N PHE A 15 -5.07 0.47 -1.05
CA PHE A 15 -4.57 -0.23 -2.23
C PHE A 15 -3.04 -0.37 -2.23
N GLY A 16 -2.32 0.65 -1.77
CA GLY A 16 -0.86 0.58 -1.58
C GLY A 16 -0.46 -0.46 -0.54
N VAL A 17 -1.25 -0.61 0.53
CA VAL A 17 -1.06 -1.70 1.51
C VAL A 17 -1.22 -3.07 0.86
N VAL A 18 -2.31 -3.27 0.10
CA VAL A 18 -2.57 -4.54 -0.58
C VAL A 18 -1.46 -4.87 -1.58
N LEU A 19 -0.99 -3.88 -2.34
CA LEU A 19 0.11 -4.04 -3.29
C LEU A 19 1.43 -4.43 -2.58
N GLY A 20 1.78 -3.71 -1.50
CA GLY A 20 2.99 -4.01 -0.73
C GLY A 20 2.94 -5.40 -0.08
N LEU A 21 1.79 -5.79 0.46
CA LEU A 21 1.58 -7.14 0.99
C LEU A 21 1.67 -8.20 -0.10
N TYR A 22 1.08 -7.95 -1.27
CA TYR A 22 1.17 -8.85 -2.41
C TYR A 22 2.64 -9.09 -2.81
N TRP A 23 3.43 -8.04 -3.00
CA TRP A 23 4.87 -8.17 -3.29
C TRP A 23 5.63 -8.90 -2.19
N THR A 24 5.29 -8.63 -0.92
CA THR A 24 5.92 -9.32 0.20
C THR A 24 5.65 -10.82 0.16
N PHE A 25 4.40 -11.23 -0.02
CA PHE A 25 4.03 -12.65 -0.06
C PHE A 25 4.54 -13.34 -1.31
N HIS A 26 4.50 -12.65 -2.45
CA HIS A 26 5.03 -13.14 -3.71
C HIS A 26 6.55 -13.36 -3.64
N GLY A 27 7.29 -12.36 -3.15
CA GLY A 27 8.71 -12.47 -2.89
C GLY A 27 9.06 -13.58 -1.90
N LEU A 28 8.28 -13.71 -0.81
CA LEU A 28 8.47 -14.78 0.17
C LEU A 28 8.27 -16.16 -0.45
N TYR A 29 7.21 -16.34 -1.26
CA TYR A 29 6.92 -17.60 -1.93
C TYR A 29 8.09 -18.04 -2.83
N PHE A 30 8.60 -17.15 -3.68
CA PHE A 30 9.70 -17.47 -4.59
C PHE A 30 11.06 -17.58 -3.91
N THR A 31 11.28 -16.85 -2.82
CA THR A 31 12.49 -17.01 -2.00
C THR A 31 12.55 -18.39 -1.33
N LEU A 32 11.39 -18.94 -0.94
CA LEU A 32 11.32 -20.25 -0.26
C LEU A 32 11.21 -21.44 -1.21
N TYR A 33 10.51 -21.27 -2.33
CA TYR A 33 10.09 -22.39 -3.19
C TYR A 33 10.42 -22.19 -4.68
N GLY A 34 11.03 -21.05 -5.06
CA GLY A 34 11.38 -20.76 -6.45
C GLY A 34 12.59 -21.54 -6.96
N THR A 35 12.86 -21.43 -8.25
CA THR A 35 14.12 -21.89 -8.86
C THR A 35 15.31 -21.10 -8.32
N PRO A 36 16.56 -21.57 -8.50
CA PRO A 36 17.75 -20.85 -7.99
C PRO A 36 17.84 -19.40 -8.47
N ASP A 37 17.45 -19.12 -9.71
CA ASP A 37 17.40 -17.75 -10.25
C ASP A 37 16.33 -16.90 -9.56
N GLN A 38 15.14 -17.48 -9.33
CA GLN A 38 14.05 -16.80 -8.63
C GLN A 38 14.41 -16.54 -7.15
N GLN A 39 15.08 -17.46 -6.47
CA GLN A 39 15.50 -17.25 -5.08
C GLN A 39 16.49 -16.10 -4.94
N ARG A 40 17.25 -15.77 -5.99
CA ARG A 40 18.21 -14.66 -5.99
C ARG A 40 17.52 -13.31 -6.16
N ASP A 41 16.52 -13.23 -7.04
CA ASP A 41 16.00 -11.95 -7.50
C ASP A 41 14.76 -11.48 -6.69
N TYR A 42 13.94 -12.41 -6.20
CA TYR A 42 12.68 -12.13 -5.49
C TYR A 42 12.78 -11.66 -4.02
N PRO A 43 13.91 -11.81 -3.29
CA PRO A 43 14.07 -11.16 -1.99
C PRO A 43 13.89 -9.64 -2.03
N LEU A 44 14.17 -9.00 -3.18
CA LEU A 44 13.98 -7.57 -3.36
C LEU A 44 12.49 -7.16 -3.22
N GLU A 45 11.56 -8.00 -3.68
CA GLU A 45 10.12 -7.73 -3.54
C GLU A 45 9.69 -7.70 -2.07
N ILE A 46 10.34 -8.48 -1.20
CA ILE A 46 10.11 -8.46 0.25
C ILE A 46 10.66 -7.15 0.85
N ILE A 47 11.90 -6.80 0.48
CA ILE A 47 12.60 -5.61 0.98
C ILE A 47 11.86 -4.33 0.59
N LEU A 48 11.19 -4.30 -0.56
CA LEU A 48 10.41 -3.14 -1.01
C LEU A 48 8.93 -3.21 -0.58
N GLY A 49 8.33 -4.40 -0.65
CA GLY A 49 6.91 -4.61 -0.39
C GLY A 49 6.52 -4.37 1.07
N LEU A 50 7.32 -4.86 2.02
CA LEU A 50 6.98 -4.76 3.44
C LEU A 50 7.06 -3.30 3.95
N PRO A 51 8.13 -2.53 3.65
CA PRO A 51 8.16 -1.11 3.99
C PRO A 51 7.06 -0.31 3.29
N LEU A 52 6.73 -0.61 2.03
CA LEU A 52 5.62 0.03 1.32
C LEU A 52 4.30 -0.19 2.06
N ALA A 53 3.98 -1.44 2.40
CA ALA A 53 2.76 -1.78 3.12
C ALA A 53 2.71 -1.08 4.49
N ALA A 54 3.81 -1.13 5.25
CA ALA A 54 3.89 -0.48 6.56
C ALA A 54 3.71 1.04 6.47
N PHE A 55 4.34 1.68 5.47
CA PHE A 55 4.22 3.12 5.22
C PHE A 55 2.79 3.52 4.86
N CYS A 56 2.16 2.81 3.92
CA CYS A 56 0.78 3.07 3.52
C CYS A 56 -0.21 2.87 4.70
N VAL A 57 -0.04 1.82 5.51
CA VAL A 57 -0.87 1.62 6.72
C VAL A 57 -0.67 2.77 7.70
N ALA A 58 0.57 3.15 7.99
CA ALA A 58 0.88 4.18 8.97
C ALA A 58 0.25 5.53 8.57
N ILE A 59 0.37 5.92 7.30
CA ILE A 59 -0.23 7.16 6.80
C ILE A 59 -1.75 7.06 6.79
N HIS A 60 -2.33 5.95 6.33
CA HIS A 60 -3.78 5.75 6.35
C HIS A 60 -4.36 5.91 7.76
N LEU A 61 -3.72 5.29 8.77
CA LEU A 61 -4.13 5.44 10.17
C LEU A 61 -4.00 6.87 10.68
N LEU A 62 -2.97 7.61 10.27
CA LEU A 62 -2.81 9.02 10.59
C LEU A 62 -3.92 9.86 9.97
N VAL A 63 -4.19 9.70 8.67
CA VAL A 63 -5.24 10.43 7.95
C VAL A 63 -6.59 10.19 8.60
N ARG A 64 -6.92 8.93 8.90
CA ARG A 64 -8.16 8.58 9.59
C ARG A 64 -8.35 9.27 10.93
N ARG A 65 -7.29 9.40 11.72
CA ARG A 65 -7.32 10.14 12.99
C ARG A 65 -7.53 11.64 12.77
N LEU A 66 -6.86 12.22 11.76
CA LEU A 66 -6.97 13.64 11.45
C LEU A 66 -8.35 14.03 10.87
N THR A 67 -9.02 13.11 10.17
CA THR A 67 -10.32 13.33 9.53
C THR A 67 -11.50 12.81 10.34
N ASN A 68 -11.27 12.36 11.59
CA ASN A 68 -12.29 11.77 12.46
C ASN A 68 -13.07 10.62 11.79
N ASP A 69 -12.35 9.73 11.09
CA ASP A 69 -12.92 8.60 10.35
C ASP A 69 -13.91 9.00 9.21
N ASN A 70 -14.00 10.27 8.82
CA ASN A 70 -14.93 10.69 7.77
C ASN A 70 -14.44 10.22 6.37
N PRO A 71 -15.17 9.31 5.69
CA PRO A 71 -14.71 8.71 4.44
C PRO A 71 -14.43 9.71 3.32
N LEU A 72 -15.26 10.76 3.19
CA LEU A 72 -15.11 11.77 2.14
C LEU A 72 -13.75 12.49 2.26
N TYR A 73 -13.42 12.94 3.48
CA TYR A 73 -12.16 13.64 3.72
C TYR A 73 -10.95 12.72 3.57
N ILE A 74 -11.06 11.45 3.97
CA ILE A 74 -10.00 10.46 3.77
C ILE A 74 -9.70 10.30 2.27
N TRP A 75 -10.74 10.15 1.45
CA TRP A 75 -10.59 10.04 -0.01
C TRP A 75 -9.91 11.25 -0.63
N ILE A 76 -10.28 12.45 -0.20
CA ILE A 76 -9.67 13.70 -0.70
C ILE A 76 -8.19 13.76 -0.31
N VAL A 77 -7.88 13.57 0.98
CA VAL A 77 -6.50 13.67 1.49
C VAL A 77 -5.60 12.61 0.86
N GLU A 78 -6.03 11.35 0.88
CA GLU A 78 -5.23 10.27 0.31
C GLU A 78 -5.12 10.36 -1.21
N GLY A 79 -6.16 10.81 -1.90
CA GLY A 79 -6.11 11.09 -3.34
C GLY A 79 -5.05 12.13 -3.68
N VAL A 80 -4.98 13.22 -2.91
CA VAL A 80 -3.95 14.25 -3.06
C VAL A 80 -2.55 13.72 -2.76
N LEU A 81 -2.40 12.83 -1.77
CA LEU A 81 -1.11 12.22 -1.43
C LEU A 81 -0.60 11.28 -2.54
N ILE A 82 -1.50 10.53 -3.19
CA ILE A 82 -1.13 9.54 -4.21
C ILE A 82 -0.98 10.17 -5.60
N ALA A 83 -1.71 11.25 -5.92
CA ALA A 83 -1.69 11.86 -7.25
C ALA A 83 -0.28 12.23 -7.75
N PRO A 84 0.64 12.82 -6.95
CA PRO A 84 2.01 13.08 -7.37
C PRO A 84 2.78 11.80 -7.69
N VAL A 85 2.63 10.76 -6.86
CA VAL A 85 3.28 9.46 -7.07
C VAL A 85 2.85 8.89 -8.41
N PHE A 86 1.54 8.88 -8.68
CA PHE A 86 0.99 8.41 -9.95
C PHE A 86 1.51 9.22 -11.15
N TYR A 87 1.56 10.54 -11.02
CA TYR A 87 2.09 11.43 -12.06
C TYR A 87 3.57 11.17 -12.36
N PHE A 88 4.41 11.03 -11.32
CA PHE A 88 5.84 10.73 -11.49
C PHE A 88 6.07 9.38 -12.15
N PHE A 89 5.31 8.34 -11.75
CA PHE A 89 5.40 7.03 -12.38
C PHE A 89 5.00 7.09 -13.86
N LEU A 90 3.84 7.69 -14.19
CA LEU A 90 3.39 7.79 -15.58
C LEU A 90 4.35 8.58 -16.47
N ARG A 91 4.99 9.63 -15.95
CA ARG A 91 5.96 10.42 -16.72
C ARG A 91 7.30 9.70 -16.91
N SER A 92 7.67 8.83 -15.97
CA SER A 92 8.94 8.09 -16.00
C SER A 92 8.85 6.77 -16.78
N SER A 93 7.64 6.38 -17.20
CA SER A 93 7.36 5.17 -18.00
C SER A 93 7.37 5.50 -19.50
#